data_AF-A0A3B0ZHX7-F1
#
_entry.id   AF-A0A3B0ZHX7-F1
#
_cell.length_a   1.000
_cell.length_b   1.000
_cell.length_c   1.000
_cell.angle_alpha   90.00
_cell.angle_beta   90.00
_cell.angle_gamma   90.00
#
_symmetry.space_group_name_H-M   'P 1'
#
loop_
_entity.id
_entity.type
_entity.pdbx_description
1 polymer ?
#
loop_
_entity_poly.entity_id
_entity_poly.type
_entity_poly.pdbx_seq_one_letter_code
_entity_poly.pdbx_strand_id
1 'polypeptide(L)'
;MVSIELEEALAELNDSDLVKYAMKHLKIAYETKEHSAEGGCDETLQDILDCIFMECLERNKEWIFDKAQEGCLTTMPPSCKVPRVPEPA
;
A
#
# COMPACT_ATOMS: atom_id res chain seq x y z
N MET A 1 1.16 17.44 2.05
CA MET A 1 -0.21 17.97 1.88
C MET A 1 -0.74 17.31 0.63
N VAL A 2 -1.13 16.05 0.75
CA VAL A 2 -1.82 15.35 -0.32
C VAL A 2 -3.16 16.06 -0.54
N SER A 3 -3.39 16.43 -1.79
CA SER A 3 -4.47 17.31 -2.21
C SER A 3 -5.80 16.56 -2.16
N ILE A 4 -6.87 17.28 -1.79
CA ILE A 4 -8.28 16.86 -1.92
C ILE A 4 -8.54 16.19 -3.29
N GLU A 5 -7.84 16.66 -4.34
CA GLU A 5 -7.85 16.07 -5.68
C GLU A 5 -7.49 14.57 -5.73
N LEU A 6 -6.58 14.09 -4.87
CA LEU A 6 -6.23 12.68 -4.81
C LEU A 6 -7.35 11.86 -4.15
N GLU A 7 -7.94 12.37 -3.07
CA GLU A 7 -9.08 11.74 -2.40
C GLU A 7 -10.27 11.63 -3.35
N GLU A 8 -10.62 12.72 -4.05
CA GLU A 8 -11.69 12.72 -5.06
C GLU A 8 -11.40 11.73 -6.20
N ALA A 9 -10.15 11.67 -6.69
CA ALA A 9 -9.77 10.71 -7.71
C ALA A 9 -9.87 9.25 -7.21
N LEU A 10 -9.53 8.98 -5.95
CA LEU A 10 -9.66 7.65 -5.33
C LEU A 10 -11.14 7.25 -5.13
N ALA A 11 -12.00 8.20 -4.77
CA ALA A 11 -13.43 8.00 -4.64
C ALA A 11 -14.08 7.65 -6.00
N GLU A 12 -13.65 8.30 -7.09
CA GLU A 12 -14.12 8.03 -8.45
C GLU A 12 -13.58 6.70 -9.03
N LEU A 13 -12.51 6.15 -8.47
CA LEU A 13 -11.90 4.91 -8.95
C LEU A 13 -12.74 3.67 -8.59
N ASN A 14 -12.83 2.77 -9.57
CA ASN A 14 -13.39 1.43 -9.38
C ASN A 14 -12.45 0.56 -8.54
N ASP A 15 -13.03 -0.44 -7.88
CA ASP A 15 -12.29 -1.33 -6.97
C ASP A 15 -11.06 -1.97 -7.64
N SER A 16 -11.18 -2.35 -8.92
CA SER A 16 -10.08 -2.94 -9.68
C SER A 16 -8.92 -1.96 -9.94
N ASP A 17 -9.23 -0.68 -10.13
CA ASP A 17 -8.22 0.33 -10.39
C ASP A 17 -7.60 0.82 -9.09
N LEU A 18 -8.38 0.87 -8.00
CA LEU A 18 -7.87 1.10 -6.64
C LEU A 18 -6.85 0.02 -6.23
N VAL A 19 -7.14 -1.26 -6.50
CA VAL A 19 -6.18 -2.37 -6.30
C VAL A 19 -4.89 -2.12 -7.09
N LYS A 20 -4.98 -1.79 -8.38
CA LYS A 20 -3.78 -1.56 -9.22
C LYS A 20 -2.97 -0.35 -8.74
N TYR A 21 -3.66 0.71 -8.33
CA TYR A 21 -3.05 1.93 -7.84
C TYR A 21 -2.31 1.68 -6.52
N ALA A 22 -2.99 1.02 -5.57
CA ALA A 22 -2.39 0.55 -4.32
C ALA A 22 -1.17 -0.35 -4.58
N MET A 23 -1.30 -1.35 -5.46
CA MET A 23 -0.25 -2.32 -5.77
C MET A 23 0.98 -1.65 -6.43
N LYS A 24 0.76 -0.68 -7.31
CA LYS A 24 1.85 0.09 -7.94
C LYS A 24 2.68 0.83 -6.89
N HIS A 25 2.02 1.52 -5.97
CA HIS A 25 2.69 2.33 -4.95
C HIS A 25 3.30 1.48 -3.83
N LEU A 26 2.63 0.39 -3.43
CA LEU A 26 3.19 -0.61 -2.53
C LEU A 26 4.46 -1.21 -3.12
N LYS A 27 4.46 -1.57 -4.40
CA LYS A 27 5.65 -2.11 -5.06
C LYS A 27 6.82 -1.13 -5.00
N ILE A 28 6.59 0.15 -5.30
CA ILE A 28 7.61 1.20 -5.18
C ILE A 28 8.10 1.29 -3.73
N ALA A 29 7.22 1.23 -2.74
CA ALA A 29 7.59 1.31 -1.33
C ALA A 29 8.48 0.13 -0.91
N TYR A 30 8.17 -1.07 -1.39
CA TYR A 30 8.99 -2.26 -1.16
C TYR A 30 10.35 -2.17 -1.88
N GLU A 31 10.38 -1.74 -3.14
CA GLU A 31 11.62 -1.55 -3.90
C GLU A 31 12.51 -0.49 -3.24
N THR A 32 11.94 0.65 -2.82
CA THR A 32 12.66 1.71 -2.09
C THR A 32 13.18 1.19 -0.75
N LYS A 33 12.39 0.40 -0.01
CA LYS A 33 12.83 -0.19 1.27
C LYS A 33 13.97 -1.19 1.10
N GLU A 34 14.01 -1.94 0.01
CA GLU A 34 15.09 -2.89 -0.29
C GLU A 34 16.38 -2.18 -0.74
N HIS A 35 16.26 -1.08 -1.50
CA HIS A 35 17.39 -0.34 -2.05
C HIS A 35 17.97 0.72 -1.08
N SER A 36 17.16 1.30 -0.21
CA SER A 36 17.61 2.26 0.80
C SER A 36 18.04 1.52 2.06
N ALA A 37 19.35 1.27 2.20
CA ALA A 37 19.96 0.78 3.43
C ALA A 37 19.72 1.69 4.66
N GLU A 38 19.20 2.91 4.46
CA GLU A 38 18.85 3.87 5.51
C GLU A 38 17.33 4.02 5.77
N GLY A 39 16.48 3.13 5.23
CA GLY A 39 15.08 3.05 5.67
C GLY A 39 14.20 4.28 5.36
N GLY A 40 14.66 5.18 4.48
CA GLY A 40 13.87 6.32 4.01
C GLY A 40 12.78 5.86 3.07
N CYS A 41 11.59 5.57 3.60
CA CYS A 41 10.37 5.58 2.79
C CYS A 41 10.10 7.04 2.42
N ASP A 42 9.88 7.33 1.13
CA ASP A 42 9.54 8.67 0.68
C ASP A 42 8.25 9.10 1.42
N GLU A 43 8.31 10.18 2.21
CA GLU A 43 7.17 10.66 3.01
C GLU A 43 5.94 10.87 2.13
N THR A 44 6.15 11.27 0.86
CA THR A 44 5.09 11.42 -0.14
C THR A 44 4.43 10.09 -0.50
N LEU A 45 5.21 9.02 -0.62
CA LEU A 45 4.70 7.70 -0.96
C LEU A 45 3.90 7.10 0.18
N GLN A 46 4.35 7.34 1.42
CA GLN A 46 3.63 6.90 2.60
C GLN A 46 2.30 7.66 2.73
N ASP A 47 2.29 8.99 2.54
CA ASP A 47 1.06 9.82 2.54
C ASP A 47 0.04 9.32 1.48
N ILE A 48 0.52 8.94 0.29
CA ILE A 48 -0.36 8.37 -0.76
C ILE A 48 -0.93 7.01 -0.35
N LEU A 49 -0.13 6.12 0.24
CA LEU A 49 -0.60 4.82 0.71
C LEU A 49 -1.63 4.95 1.84
N ASP A 50 -1.41 5.89 2.76
CA ASP A 50 -2.35 6.23 3.83
C ASP A 50 -3.68 6.75 3.26
N CYS A 51 -3.66 7.64 2.26
CA CYS A 51 -4.89 8.09 1.58
C CYS A 51 -5.66 6.94 0.92
N ILE A 52 -4.96 6.02 0.24
CA ILE A 52 -5.59 4.85 -0.38
C ILE A 52 -6.20 3.92 0.67
N PHE A 53 -5.48 3.70 1.78
CA PHE A 53 -5.96 2.88 2.88
C PHE A 53 -7.21 3.50 3.53
N MET A 54 -7.19 4.80 3.79
CA MET A 54 -8.32 5.53 4.35
C MET A 54 -9.55 5.42 3.43
N GLU A 55 -9.40 5.63 2.12
CA GLU A 55 -10.50 5.45 1.16
C GLU A 55 -11.03 4.00 1.15
N CYS A 56 -10.13 3.00 1.21
CA CYS A 56 -10.55 1.60 1.32
C CYS A 56 -11.35 1.35 2.61
N LEU A 57 -10.94 1.95 3.72
CA LEU A 57 -11.57 1.81 5.03
C LEU A 57 -12.95 2.49 5.05
N GLU A 58 -13.06 3.70 4.51
CA GLU A 58 -14.35 4.41 4.34
C GLU A 58 -15.34 3.61 3.48
N ARG A 59 -14.83 2.98 2.41
CA ARG A 59 -15.63 2.11 1.54
C ARG A 59 -15.93 0.73 2.13
N ASN A 60 -15.40 0.38 3.31
CA ASN A 60 -15.42 -0.98 3.88
C ASN A 60 -14.86 -2.04 2.91
N LYS A 61 -13.81 -1.68 2.18
CA LYS A 61 -13.11 -2.50 1.20
C LYS A 61 -11.64 -2.67 1.54
N GLU A 62 -11.31 -2.82 2.82
CA GLU A 62 -9.94 -3.07 3.32
C GLU A 62 -9.27 -4.25 2.59
N TRP A 63 -10.06 -5.25 2.17
CA TRP A 63 -9.62 -6.39 1.36
C TRP A 63 -8.92 -5.99 0.03
N ILE A 64 -9.19 -4.80 -0.52
CA ILE A 64 -8.51 -4.25 -1.69
C ILE A 64 -7.04 -4.02 -1.37
N PHE A 65 -6.78 -3.43 -0.21
CA PHE A 65 -5.43 -3.11 0.24
C PHE A 65 -4.68 -4.39 0.61
N ASP A 66 -5.31 -5.32 1.33
CA ASP A 66 -4.75 -6.65 1.61
C ASP A 66 -4.36 -7.37 0.32
N LYS A 67 -5.26 -7.39 -0.67
CA LYS A 67 -5.02 -8.06 -1.95
C LYS A 67 -3.89 -7.42 -2.75
N ALA A 68 -3.75 -6.09 -2.66
CA ALA A 68 -2.62 -5.39 -3.25
C ALA A 68 -1.30 -5.74 -2.55
N GLN A 69 -1.30 -5.82 -1.21
CA GLN A 69 -0.13 -6.26 -0.43
C GLN A 69 0.24 -7.71 -0.75
N GLU A 70 -0.72 -8.63 -0.81
CA GLU A 70 -0.49 -10.03 -1.22
C GLU A 70 0.09 -10.12 -2.64
N GLY A 71 -0.42 -9.32 -3.58
CA GLY A 71 0.10 -9.24 -4.95
C GLY A 71 1.55 -8.76 -5.00
N CYS A 72 1.93 -7.80 -4.16
CA CYS A 72 3.31 -7.36 -4.03
C CYS A 72 4.20 -8.44 -3.38
N LEU A 73 3.75 -9.08 -2.31
CA LEU A 73 4.52 -10.11 -1.60
C LEU A 73 4.75 -11.38 -2.43
N THR A 74 3.76 -11.79 -3.23
CA THR A 74 3.86 -12.97 -4.11
C THR A 74 4.78 -12.77 -5.31
N THR A 75 4.99 -11.51 -5.72
CA THR A 75 5.89 -11.15 -6.83
C THR A 75 7.33 -10.87 -6.38
N MET A 76 7.57 -10.79 -5.06
CA MET A 76 8.90 -10.59 -4.50
C MET A 76 9.56 -11.94 -4.12
N PRO A 77 10.89 -12.06 -4.26
CA PRO A 77 11.60 -13.24 -3.79
C PRO A 77 11.42 -13.42 -2.26
N PRO A 78 11.45 -14.66 -1.75
CA PRO A 78 11.04 -15.01 -0.37
C PRO A 78 11.91 -14.44 0.77
N SER A 79 12.77 -13.45 0.53
CA SER A 79 13.68 -12.87 1.52
C SER A 79 13.04 -11.81 2.43
N CYS A 80 11.85 -11.28 2.09
CA CYS A 80 11.15 -10.27 2.89
C CYS A 80 9.95 -10.87 3.65
N LYS A 81 10.17 -11.92 4.45
CA LYS A 81 9.20 -12.29 5.49
C LYS A 81 9.36 -11.31 6.65
N VAL A 82 8.47 -10.31 6.71
CA VAL A 82 8.24 -9.60 7.98
C VAL A 82 7.83 -10.67 9.00
N PRO A 83 8.52 -10.81 10.14
CA PRO A 83 8.11 -11.75 11.17
C PRO A 83 6.70 -11.35 11.63
N ARG A 84 5.73 -12.18 11.27
CA ARG A 84 4.38 -12.17 11.82
C ARG A 84 4.55 -12.33 13.34
N VAL A 85 4.39 -11.23 14.08
CA VAL A 85 4.43 -11.25 15.54
C VAL A 85 3.39 -12.27 15.98
N PRO A 86 3.76 -13.34 16.72
CA PRO A 86 2.78 -14.29 17.22
C PRO A 86 1.88 -13.56 18.23
N GLU A 87 0.58 -13.58 17.97
CA GLU A 87 -0.48 -13.17 18.89
C GLU A 87 -0.33 -13.98 20.19
N PRO A 88 -0.17 -13.35 21.38
CA PRO A 88 -0.18 -14.08 22.63
C PRO A 88 -1.61 -14.51 23.00
N ALA A 89 -1.71 -15.77 23.42
CA ALA A 89 -2.90 -16.57 23.73
C ALA A 89 -3.80 -16.05 24.87
#